data_AF-A0A662SU52-F1
#
_entry.id   AF-A0A662SU52-F1
#
_cell.length_a   1.000
_cell.length_b   1.000
_cell.length_c   1.000
_cell.angle_alpha   90.00
_cell.angle_beta   90.00
_cell.angle_gamma   90.00
#
_symmetry.space_group_name_H-M   'P 1'
#
loop_
_entity.id
_entity.type
_entity.pdbx_description
1 polymer ?
#
loop_
_entity_poly.entity_id
_entity_poly.type
_entity_poly.pdbx_seq_one_letter_code
_entity_poly.pdbx_strand_id
1 'polypeptide(L)'
;MIWLKGVSLRRELTKRRAPFARTLGIARMPNASEEFAQAFSSGFGVNEVKEIEKSEELSELVDYYDVVLLVQRRGVETVASFYYTHPTFELGPRMYLGGVKKIGTSPYDND
;
A
#
# COMPACT_ATOMS: atom_id res chain seq x y z
N MET A 1 5.99 10.95 -6.89
CA MET A 1 5.39 11.68 -5.75
C MET A 1 3.93 11.32 -5.62
N ILE A 2 3.51 10.82 -4.47
CA ILE A 2 2.10 10.48 -4.19
C ILE A 2 1.48 11.67 -3.47
N TRP A 3 0.33 12.14 -3.96
CA TRP A 3 -0.47 13.16 -3.29
C TRP A 3 -1.46 12.50 -2.32
N LEU A 4 -1.45 12.94 -1.06
CA LEU A 4 -2.38 12.48 -0.04
C LEU A 4 -3.56 13.44 0.08
N LYS A 5 -4.78 12.93 -0.09
CA LYS A 5 -6.03 13.65 0.24
C LYS A 5 -6.25 13.71 1.75
N GLY A 6 -5.77 12.71 2.47
CA GLY A 6 -5.94 12.61 3.91
C GLY A 6 -5.23 11.39 4.48
N VAL A 7 -5.17 11.33 5.80
CA VAL A 7 -4.58 10.21 6.54
C VAL A 7 -5.36 9.97 7.82
N SER A 8 -5.64 8.71 8.13
CA SER A 8 -6.02 8.27 9.47
C SER A 8 -4.83 7.60 10.11
N LEU A 9 -4.41 8.11 11.26
CA LEU A 9 -3.24 7.60 11.96
C LEU A 9 -3.58 6.29 12.67
N ARG A 10 -2.56 5.45 12.91
CA ARG A 10 -2.74 4.17 13.62
C ARG A 10 -3.52 4.33 14.94
N ARG A 11 -3.23 5.38 15.72
CA ARG A 11 -3.90 5.67 17.00
C ARG A 11 -5.41 5.94 16.90
N GLU A 12 -5.88 6.33 15.72
CA GLU A 12 -7.30 6.55 15.44
C GLU A 12 -7.98 5.26 14.94
N LEU A 13 -7.22 4.35 14.32
CA LEU A 13 -7.72 3.12 13.72
C LEU A 13 -7.74 1.94 14.70
N THR A 14 -6.73 1.83 15.55
CA THR A 14 -6.55 0.66 16.42
C THR A 14 -5.76 0.97 17.68
N LYS A 15 -6.09 0.26 18.76
CA LYS A 15 -5.32 0.26 20.02
C LYS A 15 -4.18 -0.77 20.01
N ARG A 16 -4.13 -1.66 19.02
CA ARG A 16 -3.10 -2.72 18.93
C ARG A 16 -1.72 -2.13 18.67
N ARG A 17 -0.69 -2.70 19.32
CA ARG A 17 0.71 -2.41 18.98
C ARG A 17 1.09 -3.07 17.67
N ALA A 18 1.83 -2.34 16.83
CA ALA A 18 2.44 -2.96 15.66
C ALA A 18 3.46 -3.98 16.18
N PRO A 19 3.35 -5.25 15.76
CA PRO A 19 4.33 -6.27 16.11
C PRO A 19 5.66 -5.97 15.41
N PHE A 20 6.71 -6.68 15.82
CA PHE A 20 7.98 -6.62 15.13
C PHE A 20 7.83 -7.23 13.71
N ALA A 21 8.38 -6.55 12.72
CA ALA A 21 8.32 -6.96 11.31
C ALA A 21 9.68 -6.75 10.65
N ARG A 22 10.08 -7.70 9.80
CA ARG A 22 11.33 -7.71 9.03
C ARG A 22 11.08 -7.49 7.55
N THR A 23 9.99 -8.03 7.02
CA THR A 23 9.69 -8.01 5.59
C THR A 23 8.45 -7.17 5.29
N LEU A 24 8.55 -6.37 4.22
CA LEU A 24 7.47 -5.52 3.71
C LEU A 24 7.16 -5.93 2.27
N GLY A 25 5.89 -6.18 1.99
CA GLY A 25 5.36 -6.38 0.64
C GLY A 25 4.39 -5.27 0.24
N ILE A 26 4.14 -5.15 -1.06
CA ILE A 26 3.06 -4.32 -1.60
C ILE A 26 2.04 -5.26 -2.24
N ALA A 27 0.77 -5.08 -1.90
CA ALA A 27 -0.34 -5.75 -2.57
C ALA A 27 -1.31 -4.73 -3.14
N ARG A 28 -1.99 -5.09 -4.23
CA ARG A 28 -3.08 -4.30 -4.81
C ARG A 28 -4.32 -5.16 -5.04
N MET A 29 -5.49 -4.55 -4.93
CA MET A 29 -6.71 -5.13 -5.49
C MET A 29 -6.86 -4.76 -6.98
N PRO A 30 -7.52 -5.58 -7.82
CA PRO A 30 -7.68 -5.32 -9.25
C PRO A 30 -8.29 -3.96 -9.57
N ASN A 31 -9.22 -3.50 -8.73
CA ASN A 31 -9.95 -2.23 -8.91
C ASN A 31 -9.19 -0.98 -8.41
N ALA A 32 -7.99 -1.15 -7.85
CA ALA A 32 -7.14 -0.07 -7.40
C ALA A 32 -6.13 0.32 -8.49
N SER A 33 -5.74 1.60 -8.53
CA SER A 33 -4.77 2.06 -9.51
C SER A 33 -3.40 1.43 -9.27
N GLU A 34 -2.92 0.72 -10.29
CA GLU A 34 -1.59 0.10 -10.32
C GLU A 34 -0.48 1.14 -10.13
N GLU A 35 -0.66 2.35 -10.64
CA GLU A 35 0.33 3.42 -10.53
C GLU A 35 0.69 3.73 -9.08
N PHE A 36 -0.28 3.70 -8.16
CA PHE A 36 0.01 3.86 -6.73
C PHE A 36 0.83 2.71 -6.18
N ALA A 37 0.47 1.47 -6.53
CA ALA A 37 1.19 0.29 -6.05
C ALA A 37 2.65 0.30 -6.53
N GLN A 38 2.88 0.65 -7.79
CA GLN A 38 4.23 0.80 -8.35
C GLN A 38 5.00 1.96 -7.71
N ALA A 39 4.36 3.11 -7.48
CA ALA A 39 4.98 4.23 -6.80
C ALA A 39 5.38 3.88 -5.36
N PHE A 40 4.56 3.11 -4.63
CA PHE A 40 4.92 2.60 -3.32
C PHE A 40 6.02 1.55 -3.38
N SER A 41 5.97 0.62 -4.34
CA SER A 41 7.01 -0.39 -4.55
C SER A 41 8.38 0.27 -4.74
N SER A 42 8.46 1.25 -5.64
CA SER A 42 9.67 2.04 -5.86
C SER A 42 10.07 2.86 -4.63
N GLY A 43 9.13 3.52 -3.97
CA GLY A 43 9.40 4.35 -2.79
C GLY A 43 9.88 3.58 -1.57
N PHE A 44 9.44 2.33 -1.39
CA PHE A 44 9.86 1.45 -0.30
C PHE A 44 11.01 0.52 -0.67
N GLY A 45 11.47 0.51 -1.93
CA GLY A 45 12.51 -0.41 -2.40
C GLY A 45 12.06 -1.88 -2.43
N VAL A 46 10.77 -2.13 -2.66
CA VAL A 46 10.20 -3.46 -2.80
C VAL A 46 10.14 -3.81 -4.29
N ASN A 47 10.57 -5.02 -4.65
CA ASN A 47 10.73 -5.42 -6.05
C ASN A 47 9.44 -5.92 -6.72
N GLU A 48 8.44 -6.33 -5.93
CA GLU A 48 7.24 -6.97 -6.45
C GLU A 48 5.97 -6.37 -5.83
N VAL A 49 4.96 -6.21 -6.68
CA VAL A 49 3.57 -5.93 -6.28
C VAL A 49 2.77 -7.21 -6.49
N LYS A 50 2.13 -7.72 -5.44
CA LYS A 50 1.19 -8.83 -5.54
C LYS A 50 -0.21 -8.30 -5.85
N GLU A 51 -0.95 -9.02 -6.68
CA GLU A 51 -2.36 -8.76 -6.91
C GLU A 51 -3.18 -9.77 -6.10
N ILE A 52 -4.17 -9.28 -5.36
CA ILE A 52 -5.08 -10.11 -4.54
C ILE A 52 -6.52 -9.70 -4.83
N GLU A 53 -7.43 -10.66 -4.91
CA GLU A 53 -8.84 -10.40 -5.24
C GLU A 53 -9.61 -9.89 -4.02
N LYS A 54 -9.20 -10.31 -2.82
CA LYS A 54 -9.88 -9.99 -1.56
C LYS A 54 -8.89 -9.73 -0.43
N SER A 55 -9.30 -8.95 0.57
CA SER A 55 -8.43 -8.63 1.71
C SER A 55 -8.08 -9.84 2.57
N GLU A 56 -8.90 -10.89 2.55
CA GLU A 56 -8.68 -12.13 3.29
C GLU A 56 -7.44 -12.87 2.77
N GLU A 57 -7.09 -12.72 1.49
CA GLU A 57 -5.91 -13.34 0.86
C GLU A 57 -4.58 -12.76 1.39
N LEU A 58 -4.61 -11.65 2.14
CA LEU A 58 -3.43 -11.12 2.82
C LEU A 58 -2.78 -12.14 3.78
N SER A 59 -3.56 -13.07 4.35
CA SER A 59 -3.00 -14.12 5.19
C SER A 59 -2.14 -15.11 4.41
N GLU A 60 -2.41 -15.29 3.12
CA GLU A 60 -1.65 -16.20 2.25
C GLU A 60 -0.27 -15.63 1.90
N LEU A 61 -0.08 -14.32 2.09
CA LEU A 61 1.19 -13.64 1.88
C LEU A 61 2.16 -13.76 3.07
N VAL A 62 1.76 -14.44 4.16
CA VAL A 62 2.56 -14.58 5.39
C VAL A 62 3.91 -15.26 5.15
N ASP A 63 3.97 -16.18 4.18
CA ASP A 63 5.21 -16.91 3.87
C ASP A 63 6.28 -16.00 3.24
N TYR A 64 5.88 -14.81 2.76
CA TYR A 64 6.75 -13.86 2.08
C TYR A 64 6.95 -12.57 2.88
N TYR A 65 5.91 -12.09 3.56
CA TYR A 65 5.89 -10.77 4.17
C TYR A 65 5.28 -10.80 5.58
N ASP A 66 5.94 -10.12 6.52
CA ASP A 66 5.37 -9.82 7.84
C ASP A 66 4.30 -8.73 7.73
N VAL A 67 4.60 -7.71 6.91
CA VAL A 67 3.73 -6.54 6.70
C VAL A 67 3.47 -6.36 5.21
N VAL A 68 2.23 -6.05 4.85
CA VAL A 68 1.85 -5.71 3.49
C VAL A 68 1.18 -4.35 3.48
N LEU A 69 1.63 -3.46 2.59
CA LEU A 69 0.84 -2.30 2.22
C LEU A 69 -0.18 -2.72 1.17
N LEU A 70 -1.46 -2.73 1.54
CA LEU A 70 -2.55 -3.01 0.61
C LEU A 70 -3.08 -1.72 0.00
N VAL A 71 -2.98 -1.60 -1.32
CA VAL A 71 -3.64 -0.57 -2.14
C VAL A 71 -4.97 -1.12 -2.63
N GLN A 72 -6.07 -0.48 -2.23
CA GLN A 72 -7.43 -0.94 -2.57
C GLN A 72 -8.34 0.24 -2.85
N ARG A 73 -9.46 -0.02 -3.53
CA ARG A 73 -10.52 0.96 -3.67
C ARG A 73 -11.55 0.79 -2.54
N ARG A 74 -11.83 1.85 -1.79
CA ARG A 74 -12.91 1.91 -0.80
C ARG A 74 -13.91 2.99 -1.19
N GLY A 75 -15.03 2.57 -1.76
CA GLY A 75 -16.00 3.48 -2.37
C GLY A 75 -15.39 4.22 -3.57
N VAL A 76 -15.39 5.55 -3.52
CA VAL A 76 -14.81 6.40 -4.57
C VAL A 76 -13.32 6.66 -4.39
N GLU A 77 -12.76 6.33 -3.22
CA GLU A 77 -11.38 6.64 -2.86
C GLU A 77 -10.44 5.45 -3.05
N THR A 78 -9.24 5.72 -3.54
CA THR A 78 -8.13 4.76 -3.47
C THR A 78 -7.43 4.97 -2.13
N VAL A 79 -7.25 3.88 -1.39
CA VAL A 79 -6.60 3.90 -0.08
C VAL A 79 -5.43 2.93 -0.04
N ALA A 80 -4.39 3.31 0.70
CA ALA A 80 -3.28 2.42 1.03
C ALA A 80 -3.19 2.27 2.56
N SER A 81 -3.12 1.04 3.05
CA SER A 81 -3.02 0.76 4.49
C SER A 81 -2.08 -0.41 4.75
N PHE A 82 -1.32 -0.32 5.83
CA PHE A 82 -0.48 -1.43 6.27
C PHE A 82 -1.30 -2.47 7.02
N TYR A 83 -1.03 -3.73 6.71
CA TYR A 83 -1.59 -4.90 7.36
C TYR A 83 -0.45 -5.78 7.86
N TYR A 84 -0.62 -6.35 9.06
CA TYR A 84 0.17 -7.50 9.47
C TYR A 84 -0.44 -8.75 8.83
N THR A 85 0.37 -9.69 8.36
CA THR A 85 -0.12 -10.87 7.63
C THR A 85 -0.62 -11.97 8.57
N HIS A 86 -0.04 -12.14 9.76
CA HIS A 86 -0.47 -13.19 10.69
C HIS A 86 -0.30 -12.87 12.20
N PRO A 87 -1.39 -12.75 13.00
CA PRO A 87 -2.78 -12.76 12.55
C PRO A 87 -3.05 -11.54 11.66
N THR A 88 -3.96 -11.68 10.71
CA THR A 88 -4.22 -10.61 9.74
C THR A 88 -5.00 -9.46 10.38
N PHE A 89 -4.42 -8.26 10.42
CA PHE A 89 -5.13 -7.05 10.84
C PHE A 89 -4.47 -5.77 10.34
N GLU A 90 -5.29 -4.71 10.21
CA GLU A 90 -4.82 -3.39 9.81
C GLU A 90 -3.98 -2.76 10.93
N LEU A 91 -2.76 -2.35 10.56
CA LEU A 91 -1.82 -1.62 11.39
C LEU A 91 -2.01 -0.10 11.24
N GLY A 92 -2.37 0.34 10.05
CA GLY A 92 -2.33 1.76 9.68
C GLY A 92 -0.90 2.31 9.54
N PRO A 93 -0.74 3.60 9.21
CA PRO A 93 -1.80 4.55 8.89
C PRO A 93 -2.59 4.14 7.65
N ARG A 94 -3.83 4.65 7.55
CA ARG A 94 -4.63 4.57 6.32
C ARG A 94 -4.48 5.86 5.55
N MET A 95 -3.89 5.77 4.37
CA MET A 95 -3.63 6.89 3.48
C MET A 95 -4.71 6.96 2.39
N TYR A 96 -5.33 8.12 2.23
CA TYR A 96 -6.29 8.40 1.17
C TYR A 96 -5.56 9.09 0.02
N LEU A 97 -5.58 8.49 -1.17
CA LEU A 97 -4.68 8.86 -2.26
C LEU A 97 -5.38 9.74 -3.29
N GLY A 98 -4.75 10.84 -3.67
CA GLY A 98 -5.28 11.83 -4.60
C GLY A 98 -4.72 11.77 -6.02
N GLY A 99 -3.48 11.30 -6.18
CA GLY A 99 -2.83 11.15 -7.48
C GLY A 99 -1.35 10.81 -7.37
N VAL A 100 -0.74 10.38 -8.47
CA VAL A 100 0.70 10.17 -8.58
C VAL A 100 1.25 11.18 -9.58
N LYS A 101 2.29 11.92 -9.18
CA LYS A 101 3.08 12.79 -10.06
C LYS A 101 4.45 12.16 -10.25
N LYS A 102 4.80 11.81 -11.49
CA LYS A 102 6.17 11.40 -11.84
C LYS A 102 7.11 12.59 -11.62
N ILE A 103 8.16 12.40 -10.82
CA ILE A 103 9.21 13.41 -10.68
C ILE A 103 10.26 13.06 -11.74
N GLY A 104 10.51 13.98 -12.68
CA GLY A 104 11.62 13.86 -13.63
C GLY A 104 11.28 13.40 -15.05
N THR A 105 10.24 13.92 -15.69
CA THR A 105 10.28 14.07 -17.16
C THR A 105 10.97 15.38 -17.46
N SER A 106 12.23 15.32 -17.90
CA SER A 106 12.83 16.43 -18.62
C SER A 106 11.96 16.71 -19.85
N PRO A 107 11.64 17.97 -20.20
CA PRO A 107 10.95 18.27 -21.46
C PRO A 107 11.78 17.93 -22.71
N TYR A 108 12.97 17.34 -22.54
CA TYR A 108 13.92 16.98 -23.60
C TYR A 108 14.03 15.47 -23.88
N ASP A 109 13.26 14.60 -23.21
CA ASP A 109 13.34 13.14 -23.44
C ASP A 109 12.42 12.65 -24.58
N ASN A 110 12.28 13.43 -25.65
CA ASN A 110 11.73 12.98 -26.93
C ASN A 110 12.72 13.36 -28.03
N ASP A 111 13.68 12.48 -28.28
CA ASP A 111 14.39 12.35 -29.56
C ASP A 111 14.27 10.90 -30.04
#